data_AF-M3IUU2-F1
#
_entry.id   AF-M3IUU2-F1
#
_cell.length_a   1.000
_cell.length_b   1.000
_cell.length_c   1.000
_cell.angle_alpha   90.00
_cell.angle_beta   90.00
_cell.angle_gamma   90.00
#
_symmetry.space_group_name_H-M   'P 1'
#
loop_
_entity.id
_entity.type
_entity.pdbx_description
1 polymer ?
#
loop_
_entity_poly.entity_id
_entity_poly.type
_entity_poly.pdbx_seq_one_letter_code
_entity_poly.pdbx_strand_id
1 'polypeptide(L)'
;MISLISNEQGCVGLDCSKNRTLRSNQLQSGQSLQAAFPQGYLPYIYVTSVSGVGHNGNFGGIAGADAYCQSNIPGNLSPTGVYKAMLVDGVNRVATTVGPNSTVGQKDWVFQPNQQYRRADDGGIVMTTNASGMFDFSNGARLQNPFTRDYHAAHWSSINIDWTTWAVNGIPQACDSWTTSEWIPKYAIYGMSDQVNENILTAKINFTKPCSDYYAAPLSDGTWSRLGLVCVEQPPPPKYIFVTSSNGEYHNANFGGIAGADAYCQSRIPSNIPNNRIYKAMLVDGINRIATTVGPNSTVGQKDWVFRPNQQYQRAEDGAIVMTTNSSGMFDFSNDARLQNPFTSNPRAAHWSSINIDWTTWAVNGIPKTCDSWTTSEWIPKYAIYGMSDQVNENILTAKINFTKPCSDYHAAPLGDGTWSNLGLVCVEE
;
A
#
# COMPACT_ATOMS: atom_id res chain seq x y z
N MET A 1 -50.41 -38.07 -55.01
CA MET A 1 -50.33 -37.93 -53.55
C MET A 1 -50.29 -36.43 -53.25
N ILE A 2 -51.40 -35.69 -53.15
CA ILE A 2 -52.45 -35.59 -52.10
C ILE A 2 -51.93 -35.17 -50.71
N SER A 3 -52.38 -33.96 -50.30
CA SER A 3 -52.63 -33.38 -48.94
C SER A 3 -51.41 -32.93 -48.10
N LEU A 4 -51.19 -31.62 -47.83
CA LEU A 4 -51.86 -30.71 -46.84
C LEU A 4 -51.80 -31.28 -45.41
N ILE A 5 -51.25 -30.57 -44.40
CA ILE A 5 -51.92 -29.49 -43.64
C ILE A 5 -50.89 -28.55 -42.94
N SER A 6 -51.32 -27.30 -42.81
CA SER A 6 -50.74 -26.10 -42.19
C SER A 6 -50.71 -26.10 -40.66
N ASN A 7 -49.87 -25.25 -40.06
CA ASN A 7 -50.39 -24.15 -39.23
C ASN A 7 -49.35 -23.04 -39.03
N GLU A 8 -49.71 -21.86 -39.52
CA GLU A 8 -49.16 -20.56 -39.20
C GLU A 8 -49.54 -20.15 -37.77
N GLN A 9 -48.70 -19.32 -37.15
CA GLN A 9 -49.02 -18.03 -36.50
C GLN A 9 -47.70 -17.56 -35.85
N GLY A 10 -46.98 -16.54 -36.32
CA GLY A 10 -47.43 -15.35 -37.04
C GLY A 10 -47.41 -14.17 -36.07
N CYS A 11 -46.29 -13.47 -36.02
CA CYS A 11 -46.31 -12.01 -36.03
C CYS A 11 -45.28 -11.52 -37.04
N VAL A 12 -45.85 -10.92 -38.08
CA VAL A 12 -45.26 -10.21 -39.21
C VAL A 12 -45.72 -8.75 -39.05
N GLY A 13 -44.87 -7.76 -39.32
CA GLY A 13 -45.30 -6.37 -39.53
C GLY A 13 -44.37 -5.31 -38.93
N LEU A 14 -43.98 -4.34 -39.76
CA LEU A 14 -42.92 -3.36 -39.53
C LEU A 14 -43.20 -2.34 -38.42
N ASP A 15 -42.11 -1.96 -37.75
CA ASP A 15 -41.88 -0.76 -36.93
C ASP A 15 -42.03 -0.88 -35.40
N CYS A 16 -40.95 -1.36 -34.78
CA CYS A 16 -40.51 -0.90 -33.48
C CYS A 16 -39.00 -0.70 -33.54
N SER A 17 -38.61 0.41 -34.17
CA SER A 17 -37.32 1.05 -34.03
C SER A 17 -36.93 1.20 -32.55
N LYS A 18 -36.07 0.31 -32.05
CA LYS A 18 -35.28 0.55 -30.84
C LYS A 18 -33.84 0.10 -31.06
N ASN A 19 -32.97 1.09 -31.20
CA ASN A 19 -31.55 1.07 -30.90
C ASN A 19 -31.08 -0.22 -30.21
N ARG A 20 -30.50 -1.14 -30.99
CA ARG A 20 -29.62 -2.20 -30.46
C ARG A 20 -28.21 -1.63 -30.29
N THR A 21 -28.10 -0.55 -29.51
CA THR A 21 -26.89 -0.33 -28.70
C THR A 21 -26.81 -1.52 -27.77
N LEU A 22 -25.82 -2.37 -28.00
CA LEU A 22 -25.40 -3.40 -27.06
C LEU A 22 -25.22 -2.72 -25.70
N ARG A 23 -26.16 -2.97 -24.80
CA ARG A 23 -26.07 -2.58 -23.40
C ARG A 23 -24.87 -3.30 -22.82
N SER A 24 -23.78 -2.56 -22.64
CA SER A 24 -22.84 -2.82 -21.57
C SER A 24 -23.63 -2.91 -20.27
N ASN A 25 -23.80 -4.12 -19.76
CA ASN A 25 -24.10 -4.34 -18.36
C ASN A 25 -23.25 -5.50 -17.87
N GLN A 26 -22.22 -5.11 -17.13
CA GLN A 26 -21.81 -5.72 -15.88
C GLN A 26 -21.56 -7.23 -15.90
N LEU A 27 -20.28 -7.57 -16.04
CA LEU A 27 -19.67 -8.51 -15.11
C LEU A 27 -18.91 -7.70 -14.06
N GLN A 28 -19.53 -7.60 -12.89
CA GLN A 28 -18.86 -7.29 -11.64
C GLN A 28 -17.80 -8.36 -11.38
N SER A 29 -16.54 -8.00 -11.54
CA SER A 29 -15.46 -8.46 -10.69
C SER A 29 -14.41 -7.35 -10.61
N GLY A 30 -14.84 -6.16 -10.23
CA GLY A 30 -13.97 -5.15 -9.66
C GLY A 30 -13.58 -5.55 -8.25
N GLN A 31 -12.91 -6.70 -8.08
CA GLN A 31 -11.87 -6.74 -7.07
C GLN A 31 -10.84 -5.76 -7.59
N SER A 32 -10.78 -4.57 -7.00
CA SER A 32 -9.65 -3.68 -7.22
C SER A 32 -8.40 -4.51 -6.97
N LEU A 33 -7.64 -4.83 -8.03
CA LEU A 33 -6.28 -5.32 -7.88
C LEU A 33 -5.52 -4.18 -7.22
N GLN A 34 -5.45 -4.25 -5.89
CA GLN A 34 -5.13 -3.14 -5.03
C GLN A 34 -3.64 -2.83 -5.14
N ALA A 35 -3.31 -1.56 -5.37
CA ALA A 35 -1.94 -1.11 -5.30
C ALA A 35 -1.47 -1.28 -3.84
N ALA A 36 -0.35 -1.99 -3.64
CA ALA A 36 0.21 -2.16 -2.30
C ALA A 36 0.78 -0.83 -1.77
N PHE A 37 1.12 0.08 -2.69
CA PHE A 37 1.34 1.49 -2.38
C PHE A 37 0.05 2.30 -2.52
N PRO A 38 -0.07 3.41 -1.79
CA PRO A 38 -1.18 4.35 -1.98
C PRO A 38 -1.27 4.88 -3.40
N GLN A 39 -2.48 5.28 -3.78
CA GLN A 39 -2.74 5.90 -5.07
C GLN A 39 -1.90 7.18 -5.23
N GLY A 40 -1.13 7.23 -6.33
CA GLY A 40 -0.25 8.37 -6.64
C GLY A 40 1.12 8.33 -5.95
N TYR A 41 1.38 7.37 -5.05
CA TYR A 41 2.73 7.16 -4.54
C TYR A 41 3.60 6.48 -5.61
N LEU A 42 4.83 6.99 -5.77
CA LEU A 42 5.81 6.46 -6.70
C LEU A 42 6.98 5.87 -5.90
N PRO A 43 7.00 4.55 -5.65
CA PRO A 43 8.11 3.89 -4.97
C PRO A 43 9.44 4.06 -5.71
N TYR A 44 10.51 4.10 -4.92
CA TYR A 44 11.88 4.26 -5.40
C TYR A 44 12.52 2.94 -5.81
N ILE A 45 13.38 3.03 -6.83
CA ILE A 45 14.39 2.04 -7.18
C ILE A 45 15.75 2.70 -7.10
N TYR A 46 16.73 2.02 -6.50
CA TYR A 46 18.14 2.41 -6.58
C TYR A 46 19.04 1.20 -6.79
N VAL A 47 20.31 1.45 -7.11
CA VAL A 47 21.30 0.42 -7.42
C VAL A 47 22.49 0.60 -6.51
N THR A 48 22.93 -0.46 -5.82
CA THR A 48 23.99 -0.33 -4.80
C THR A 48 25.40 -0.14 -5.38
N SER A 49 25.65 -0.60 -6.61
CA SER A 49 26.95 -0.54 -7.27
C SER A 49 27.37 0.88 -7.71
N VAL A 50 26.45 1.86 -7.69
CA VAL A 50 26.72 3.28 -7.99
C VAL A 50 27.62 3.95 -6.93
N SER A 51 27.73 3.35 -5.75
CA SER A 51 28.63 3.81 -4.68
C SER A 51 30.11 3.57 -4.98
N GLY A 52 30.42 2.91 -6.10
CA GLY A 52 31.79 2.60 -6.51
C GLY A 52 32.32 1.26 -5.97
N VAL A 53 31.54 0.55 -5.17
CA VAL A 53 31.91 -0.74 -4.57
C VAL A 53 31.00 -1.83 -5.12
N GLY A 54 31.61 -2.87 -5.72
CA GLY A 54 30.90 -4.08 -6.13
C GLY A 54 30.78 -5.08 -4.98
N HIS A 55 29.90 -6.06 -5.14
CA HIS A 55 29.70 -7.17 -4.19
C HIS A 55 29.65 -8.50 -4.94
N ASN A 56 30.22 -9.53 -4.33
CA ASN A 56 30.16 -10.90 -4.83
C ASN A 56 28.76 -11.51 -4.61
N GLY A 57 28.53 -12.75 -5.06
CA GLY A 57 27.23 -13.42 -4.98
C GLY A 57 26.80 -13.88 -3.58
N ASN A 58 27.65 -13.76 -2.55
CA ASN A 58 27.34 -14.18 -1.20
C ASN A 58 26.72 -13.06 -0.37
N PHE A 59 25.41 -12.90 -0.49
CA PHE A 59 24.66 -11.95 0.36
C PHE A 59 24.18 -12.57 1.68
N GLY A 60 24.54 -13.82 1.99
CA GLY A 60 23.97 -14.54 3.14
C GLY A 60 22.51 -14.96 2.90
N GLY A 61 22.13 -15.17 1.64
CA GLY A 61 20.77 -15.50 1.24
C GLY A 61 19.90 -14.30 0.88
N ILE A 62 18.65 -14.57 0.49
CA ILE A 62 17.65 -13.55 0.13
C ILE A 62 17.47 -12.50 1.24
N ALA A 63 17.35 -12.93 2.50
CA ALA A 63 17.18 -12.02 3.63
C ALA A 63 18.42 -11.13 3.84
N GLY A 64 19.63 -11.67 3.63
CA GLY A 64 20.85 -10.89 3.73
C GLY A 64 21.02 -9.91 2.56
N ALA A 65 20.53 -10.25 1.36
CA ALA A 65 20.47 -9.31 0.24
C ALA A 65 19.49 -8.15 0.50
N ASP A 66 18.34 -8.41 1.12
CA ASP A 66 17.41 -7.36 1.55
C ASP A 66 18.05 -6.48 2.64
N ALA A 67 18.76 -7.07 3.61
CA ALA A 67 19.50 -6.33 4.62
C ALA A 67 20.63 -5.47 4.02
N TYR A 68 21.28 -5.96 2.96
CA TYR A 68 22.26 -5.19 2.20
C TYR A 68 21.62 -3.97 1.54
N CYS A 69 20.44 -4.12 0.92
CA CYS A 69 19.66 -2.97 0.47
C CYS A 69 19.35 -2.01 1.63
N GLN A 70 18.75 -2.50 2.72
CA GLN A 70 18.38 -1.65 3.86
C GLN A 70 19.57 -0.84 4.43
N SER A 71 20.78 -1.40 4.39
CA SER A 71 22.00 -0.75 4.90
C SER A 71 22.63 0.24 3.92
N ASN A 72 22.22 0.23 2.65
CA ASN A 72 22.77 1.05 1.57
C ASN A 72 21.72 2.00 0.96
N ILE A 73 20.71 2.40 1.75
CA ILE A 73 19.71 3.38 1.32
C ILE A 73 20.43 4.72 1.00
N PRO A 74 20.24 5.29 -0.21
CA PRO A 74 20.80 6.58 -0.56
C PRO A 74 20.36 7.68 0.40
N GLY A 75 21.27 8.59 0.76
CA GLY A 75 21.00 9.65 1.75
C GLY A 75 19.92 10.66 1.36
N ASN A 76 19.50 10.68 0.10
CA ASN A 76 18.38 11.49 -0.39
C ASN A 76 17.00 10.81 -0.21
N LEU A 77 16.97 9.55 0.23
CA LEU A 77 15.74 8.80 0.52
C LEU A 77 15.49 8.74 2.03
N SER A 78 14.27 8.39 2.42
CA SER A 78 13.95 8.18 3.84
C SER A 78 14.73 6.98 4.39
N PRO A 79 15.44 7.12 5.52
CA PRO A 79 16.17 6.01 6.15
C PRO A 79 15.23 4.94 6.74
N THR A 80 13.93 5.26 6.89
CA THR A 80 12.91 4.31 7.36
C THR A 80 12.18 3.59 6.22
N GLY A 81 12.54 3.87 4.96
CA GLY A 81 11.99 3.12 3.82
C GLY A 81 12.40 1.65 3.93
N VAL A 82 11.50 0.75 3.52
CA VAL A 82 11.76 -0.69 3.49
C VAL A 82 12.15 -1.05 2.07
N TYR A 83 13.29 -1.72 1.89
CA TYR A 83 13.78 -2.11 0.57
C TYR A 83 14.05 -3.60 0.49
N LYS A 84 13.69 -4.19 -0.64
CA LYS A 84 14.05 -5.58 -0.99
C LYS A 84 14.87 -5.62 -2.26
N ALA A 85 15.72 -6.64 -2.36
CA ALA A 85 16.61 -6.82 -3.48
C ALA A 85 15.93 -7.57 -4.63
N MET A 86 16.00 -7.01 -5.84
CA MET A 86 15.49 -7.61 -7.08
C MET A 86 16.46 -8.67 -7.60
N LEU A 87 16.34 -9.86 -7.04
CA LEU A 87 17.04 -11.08 -7.44
C LEU A 87 16.18 -12.30 -7.06
N VAL A 88 16.43 -13.45 -7.68
CA VAL A 88 15.68 -14.68 -7.43
C VAL A 88 16.63 -15.82 -7.11
N ASP A 89 16.13 -16.82 -6.38
CA ASP A 89 16.84 -18.08 -6.13
C ASP A 89 16.04 -19.32 -6.57
N GLY A 90 14.81 -19.12 -7.06
CA GLY A 90 13.92 -20.20 -7.51
C GLY A 90 13.21 -20.93 -6.37
N VAL A 91 13.46 -20.57 -5.10
CA VAL A 91 12.92 -21.28 -3.93
C VAL A 91 12.33 -20.31 -2.91
N ASN A 92 13.09 -19.34 -2.42
CA ASN A 92 12.65 -18.36 -1.43
C ASN A 92 12.06 -17.13 -2.09
N ARG A 93 12.62 -16.71 -3.24
CA ARG A 93 12.13 -15.61 -4.06
C ARG A 93 12.03 -16.02 -5.52
N VAL A 94 10.83 -15.88 -6.08
CA VAL A 94 10.46 -16.27 -7.45
C VAL A 94 9.55 -15.20 -8.03
N ALA A 95 9.91 -14.61 -9.18
CA ALA A 95 9.04 -13.64 -9.83
C ALA A 95 7.83 -14.33 -10.51
N THR A 96 8.09 -15.43 -11.22
CA THR A 96 7.10 -16.28 -11.90
C THR A 96 7.76 -17.58 -12.34
N THR A 97 6.96 -18.62 -12.59
CA THR A 97 7.41 -19.86 -13.25
C THR A 97 6.90 -19.98 -14.68
N VAL A 98 6.24 -18.96 -15.21
CA VAL A 98 5.58 -19.01 -16.54
C VAL A 98 6.04 -17.88 -17.46
N GLY A 99 6.03 -16.63 -16.99
CA GLY A 99 6.36 -15.49 -17.84
C GLY A 99 5.88 -14.15 -17.28
N PRO A 100 6.22 -13.03 -17.95
CA PRO A 100 6.03 -11.68 -17.43
C PRO A 100 4.58 -11.32 -17.10
N ASN A 101 3.59 -11.95 -17.75
CA ASN A 101 2.18 -11.65 -17.56
C ASN A 101 1.45 -12.67 -16.67
N SER A 102 2.17 -13.39 -15.80
CA SER A 102 1.62 -14.43 -14.94
C SER A 102 2.17 -14.37 -13.52
N THR A 103 1.28 -14.44 -12.53
CA THR A 103 1.62 -14.58 -11.10
C THR A 103 1.83 -16.04 -10.66
N VAL A 104 1.73 -17.01 -11.58
CA VAL A 104 1.89 -18.43 -11.25
C VAL A 104 3.30 -18.68 -10.70
N GLY A 105 3.35 -19.30 -9.52
CA GLY A 105 4.60 -19.61 -8.82
C GLY A 105 5.32 -18.40 -8.23
N GLN A 106 4.73 -17.20 -8.30
CA GLN A 106 5.29 -16.00 -7.69
C GLN A 106 5.39 -16.16 -6.18
N LYS A 107 6.56 -15.83 -5.62
CA LYS A 107 6.87 -15.92 -4.19
C LYS A 107 7.82 -14.82 -3.79
N ASP A 108 7.45 -14.07 -2.74
CA ASP A 108 8.25 -12.99 -2.17
C ASP A 108 8.80 -11.99 -3.22
N TRP A 109 7.98 -11.70 -4.23
CA TRP A 109 8.39 -10.84 -5.33
C TRP A 109 8.38 -9.37 -4.94
N VAL A 110 9.35 -8.62 -5.46
CA VAL A 110 9.67 -7.27 -4.98
C VAL A 110 8.88 -6.16 -5.65
N PHE A 111 8.36 -6.38 -6.85
CA PHE A 111 7.58 -5.37 -7.55
C PHE A 111 6.09 -5.63 -7.42
N GLN A 112 5.37 -4.59 -7.05
CA GLN A 112 3.93 -4.56 -6.93
C GLN A 112 3.23 -4.49 -8.30
N PRO A 113 2.05 -5.10 -8.46
CA PRO A 113 1.22 -4.98 -9.66
C PRO A 113 0.81 -3.55 -9.99
N ASN A 114 0.74 -3.24 -11.29
CA ASN A 114 0.22 -1.97 -11.83
C ASN A 114 0.86 -0.72 -11.20
N GLN A 115 2.12 -0.82 -10.80
CA GLN A 115 2.80 0.19 -10.02
C GLN A 115 3.88 0.87 -10.85
N GLN A 116 3.88 2.20 -10.81
CA GLN A 116 4.91 3.02 -11.42
C GLN A 116 6.05 3.24 -10.42
N TYR A 117 7.28 3.02 -10.85
CA TYR A 117 8.49 3.18 -10.04
C TYR A 117 9.36 4.31 -10.58
N ARG A 118 10.01 5.03 -9.67
CA ARG A 118 10.93 6.13 -9.99
C ARG A 118 12.35 5.81 -9.51
N ARG A 119 13.34 6.32 -10.24
CA ARG A 119 14.74 6.20 -9.87
C ARG A 119 15.07 7.15 -8.72
N ALA A 120 15.85 6.67 -7.76
CA ALA A 120 16.28 7.47 -6.60
C ALA A 120 17.19 8.65 -6.97
N ASP A 121 18.02 8.49 -8.00
CA ASP A 121 19.05 9.46 -8.39
C ASP A 121 18.47 10.82 -8.80
N ASP A 122 17.35 10.82 -9.53
CA ASP A 122 16.80 12.04 -10.16
C ASP A 122 15.26 12.06 -10.25
N GLY A 123 14.57 11.07 -9.69
CA GLY A 123 13.11 10.96 -9.74
C GLY A 123 12.55 10.55 -11.10
N GLY A 124 13.39 10.23 -12.09
CA GLY A 124 12.94 9.78 -13.41
C GLY A 124 12.11 8.50 -13.33
N ILE A 125 10.98 8.45 -14.04
CA ILE A 125 10.13 7.26 -14.07
C ILE A 125 10.85 6.14 -14.81
N VAL A 126 11.07 5.02 -14.13
CA VAL A 126 11.75 3.84 -14.68
C VAL A 126 10.76 3.05 -15.52
N MET A 127 9.69 2.59 -14.89
CA MET A 127 8.72 1.70 -15.50
C MET A 127 7.37 1.75 -14.78
N THR A 128 6.35 1.25 -15.46
CA THR A 128 5.09 0.84 -14.85
C THR A 128 4.96 -0.66 -15.03
N THR A 129 4.77 -1.40 -13.94
CA THR A 129 4.57 -2.84 -13.99
C THR A 129 3.16 -3.19 -14.48
N ASN A 130 3.01 -4.38 -15.04
CA ASN A 130 1.71 -4.96 -15.40
C ASN A 130 0.98 -5.52 -14.16
N ALA A 131 -0.17 -6.16 -14.38
CA ALA A 131 -0.99 -6.76 -13.33
C ALA A 131 -0.30 -7.93 -12.57
N SER A 132 0.83 -8.43 -13.04
CA SER A 132 1.64 -9.45 -12.35
C SER A 132 2.79 -8.85 -11.54
N GLY A 133 3.06 -7.54 -11.67
CA GLY A 133 4.22 -6.90 -11.04
C GLY A 133 5.50 -7.03 -11.86
N MET A 134 5.42 -7.19 -13.17
CA MET A 134 6.57 -7.30 -14.08
C MET A 134 6.46 -6.35 -15.26
N PHE A 135 7.52 -6.26 -16.05
CA PHE A 135 7.54 -5.54 -17.33
C PHE A 135 7.78 -6.51 -18.49
N ASP A 136 6.90 -6.54 -19.48
CA ASP A 136 7.03 -7.43 -20.63
C ASP A 136 7.91 -6.78 -21.71
N PHE A 137 9.11 -7.31 -21.91
CA PHE A 137 10.07 -6.86 -22.94
C PHE A 137 9.77 -7.40 -24.35
N SER A 138 8.69 -8.17 -24.54
CA SER A 138 8.30 -8.68 -25.85
C SER A 138 8.10 -7.56 -26.87
N ASN A 139 8.27 -7.91 -28.16
CA ASN A 139 8.12 -6.97 -29.28
C ASN A 139 9.02 -5.72 -29.20
N GLY A 140 10.15 -5.80 -28.49
CA GLY A 140 11.10 -4.69 -28.37
C GLY A 140 10.64 -3.57 -27.44
N ALA A 141 9.69 -3.84 -26.54
CA ALA A 141 9.31 -2.91 -25.49
C ALA A 141 10.51 -2.53 -24.61
N ARG A 142 10.52 -1.30 -24.10
CA ARG A 142 11.63 -0.73 -23.32
C ARG A 142 11.10 -0.02 -22.09
N LEU A 143 11.88 -0.04 -21.02
CA LEU A 143 11.66 0.83 -19.87
C LEU A 143 11.74 2.30 -20.30
N GLN A 144 11.05 3.16 -19.57
CA GLN A 144 11.08 4.60 -19.82
C GLN A 144 12.45 5.18 -19.49
N ASN A 145 13.05 4.70 -18.39
CA ASN A 145 14.39 5.05 -17.96
C ASN A 145 15.08 3.82 -17.34
N PRO A 146 16.43 3.78 -17.31
CA PRO A 146 17.16 2.70 -16.65
C PRO A 146 17.09 2.81 -15.11
N PHE A 147 17.51 1.77 -14.39
CA PHE A 147 17.55 1.80 -12.91
C PHE A 147 18.55 2.83 -12.38
N THR A 148 19.63 3.10 -13.11
CA THR A 148 20.56 4.21 -12.85
C THR A 148 21.13 4.77 -14.17
N ARG A 149 21.71 5.96 -14.12
CA ARG A 149 22.45 6.55 -15.26
C ARG A 149 23.94 6.23 -15.21
N ASP A 150 24.43 5.63 -14.14
CA ASP A 150 25.82 5.20 -14.04
C ASP A 150 26.05 3.97 -14.92
N TYR A 151 26.76 4.14 -16.03
CA TYR A 151 27.09 3.07 -16.97
C TYR A 151 28.09 2.04 -16.40
N HIS A 152 28.70 2.31 -15.24
CA HIS A 152 29.47 1.33 -14.49
C HIS A 152 28.60 0.42 -13.61
N ALA A 153 27.27 0.57 -13.59
CA ALA A 153 26.41 -0.20 -12.70
C ALA A 153 25.82 -1.45 -13.35
N ALA A 154 26.06 -2.60 -12.74
CA ALA A 154 25.39 -3.87 -13.01
C ALA A 154 24.81 -4.45 -11.72
N HIS A 155 23.99 -5.50 -11.82
CA HIS A 155 23.39 -6.16 -10.67
C HIS A 155 23.22 -7.66 -10.85
N TRP A 156 23.37 -8.38 -9.75
CA TRP A 156 22.98 -9.77 -9.66
C TRP A 156 21.46 -9.91 -9.74
N SER A 157 20.96 -10.88 -10.52
CA SER A 157 19.52 -11.12 -10.66
C SER A 157 19.17 -12.61 -10.60
N SER A 158 19.88 -13.46 -11.34
CA SER A 158 19.42 -14.81 -11.70
C SER A 158 18.05 -14.88 -12.37
N ILE A 159 17.65 -13.80 -13.05
CA ILE A 159 16.34 -13.64 -13.70
C ILE A 159 16.53 -13.70 -15.22
N ASN A 160 15.78 -14.57 -15.91
CA ASN A 160 15.68 -14.60 -17.38
C ASN A 160 14.88 -13.41 -17.92
N ILE A 161 14.95 -13.15 -19.23
CA ILE A 161 14.20 -12.06 -19.88
C ILE A 161 12.67 -12.18 -19.73
N ASP A 162 12.16 -13.39 -19.47
CA ASP A 162 10.75 -13.68 -19.23
C ASP A 162 10.39 -13.68 -17.73
N TRP A 163 11.29 -13.18 -16.89
CA TRP A 163 11.19 -13.12 -15.43
C TRP A 163 11.25 -14.48 -14.71
N THR A 164 11.44 -15.59 -15.42
CA THR A 164 11.65 -16.88 -14.75
C THR A 164 13.03 -16.94 -14.10
N THR A 165 13.18 -17.78 -13.07
CA THR A 165 14.51 -18.04 -12.49
C THR A 165 15.38 -18.79 -13.49
N TRP A 166 16.59 -18.30 -13.70
CA TRP A 166 17.54 -18.99 -14.55
C TRP A 166 18.01 -20.29 -13.90
N ALA A 167 17.88 -21.38 -14.66
CA ALA A 167 18.17 -22.73 -14.21
C ALA A 167 18.92 -23.51 -15.29
N VAL A 168 19.83 -24.37 -14.86
CA VAL A 168 20.54 -25.32 -15.73
C VAL A 168 20.08 -26.72 -15.35
N ASN A 169 19.56 -27.46 -16.32
CA ASN A 169 18.95 -28.79 -16.10
C ASN A 169 17.86 -28.79 -15.01
N GLY A 170 17.08 -27.71 -14.93
CA GLY A 170 16.00 -27.54 -13.94
C GLY A 170 16.48 -27.15 -12.54
N ILE A 171 17.79 -26.95 -12.32
CA ILE A 171 18.35 -26.52 -11.05
C ILE A 171 18.63 -25.01 -11.09
N PRO A 172 17.99 -24.19 -10.23
CA PRO A 172 18.26 -22.75 -10.14
C PRO A 172 19.75 -22.44 -9.95
N GLN A 173 20.26 -21.46 -10.69
CA GLN A 173 21.65 -21.03 -10.63
C GLN A 173 21.71 -19.61 -10.08
N ALA A 174 21.92 -19.51 -8.77
CA ALA A 174 21.84 -18.28 -8.01
C ALA A 174 22.84 -18.29 -6.86
N CYS A 175 24.09 -18.65 -7.11
CA CYS A 175 25.14 -18.69 -6.08
C CYS A 175 24.74 -19.45 -4.80
N ASP A 176 24.20 -20.65 -4.98
CA ASP A 176 23.62 -21.48 -3.91
C ASP A 176 22.62 -20.70 -3.05
N SER A 177 21.62 -20.12 -3.71
CA SER A 177 20.65 -19.21 -3.08
C SER A 177 21.32 -18.02 -2.39
N TRP A 178 22.36 -17.46 -3.04
CA TRP A 178 23.10 -16.27 -2.62
C TRP A 178 23.87 -16.43 -1.31
N THR A 179 24.35 -17.65 -1.04
CA THR A 179 25.09 -18.00 0.19
C THR A 179 26.57 -18.33 -0.05
N THR A 180 27.01 -18.38 -1.31
CA THR A 180 28.40 -18.71 -1.65
C THR A 180 29.07 -17.62 -2.46
N SER A 181 30.38 -17.47 -2.22
CA SER A 181 31.30 -16.68 -3.03
C SER A 181 32.33 -17.57 -3.71
N GLU A 182 32.06 -18.87 -3.77
CA GLU A 182 32.93 -19.83 -4.44
C GLU A 182 33.16 -19.42 -5.89
N TRP A 183 34.35 -19.77 -6.38
CA TRP A 183 34.62 -19.76 -7.80
C TRP A 183 33.83 -20.89 -8.49
N ILE A 184 34.10 -21.15 -9.78
CA ILE A 184 33.57 -22.29 -10.53
C ILE A 184 33.55 -23.57 -9.65
N PRO A 185 32.43 -24.32 -9.63
CA PRO A 185 31.31 -24.29 -10.59
C PRO A 185 30.13 -23.42 -10.19
N LYS A 186 30.23 -22.58 -9.16
CA LYS A 186 29.11 -21.75 -8.71
C LYS A 186 29.04 -20.45 -9.51
N TYR A 187 27.92 -20.24 -10.18
CA TYR A 187 27.67 -19.05 -10.97
C TYR A 187 26.21 -18.60 -10.89
N ALA A 188 25.98 -17.35 -11.24
CA ALA A 188 24.68 -16.72 -11.38
C ALA A 188 24.67 -15.82 -12.61
N ILE A 189 23.53 -15.21 -12.92
CA ILE A 189 23.43 -14.25 -14.02
C ILE A 189 23.14 -12.84 -13.52
N TYR A 190 23.51 -11.86 -14.33
CA TYR A 190 23.42 -10.44 -14.00
C TYR A 190 22.71 -9.64 -15.10
N GLY A 191 22.16 -8.49 -14.70
CA GLY A 191 21.63 -7.46 -15.57
C GLY A 191 22.50 -6.20 -15.57
N MET A 192 22.37 -5.39 -16.62
CA MET A 192 23.04 -4.09 -16.75
C MET A 192 22.09 -2.98 -16.32
N SER A 193 22.41 -2.27 -15.24
CA SER A 193 21.47 -1.36 -14.56
C SER A 193 21.24 -0.04 -15.29
N ASP A 194 22.09 0.27 -16.27
CA ASP A 194 22.05 1.47 -17.12
C ASP A 194 21.25 1.25 -18.43
N GLN A 195 20.78 0.02 -18.68
CA GLN A 195 20.03 -0.34 -19.87
C GLN A 195 18.52 -0.18 -19.67
N VAL A 196 17.79 -0.07 -20.78
CA VAL A 196 16.31 0.06 -20.80
C VAL A 196 15.60 -1.08 -21.53
N ASN A 197 16.35 -2.02 -22.10
CA ASN A 197 15.82 -3.20 -22.78
C ASN A 197 16.02 -4.44 -21.91
N GLU A 198 15.81 -5.64 -22.46
CA GLU A 198 15.91 -6.89 -21.72
C GLU A 198 17.30 -7.15 -21.08
N ASN A 199 18.34 -6.44 -21.52
CA ASN A 199 19.68 -6.51 -20.90
C ASN A 199 19.67 -6.06 -19.44
N ILE A 200 18.63 -5.34 -19.00
CA ILE A 200 18.45 -4.98 -17.61
C ILE A 200 18.14 -6.19 -16.72
N LEU A 201 17.61 -7.30 -17.25
CA LEU A 201 17.38 -8.52 -16.48
C LEU A 201 18.51 -9.53 -16.65
N THR A 202 18.91 -9.74 -17.91
CA THR A 202 19.99 -10.66 -18.29
C THR A 202 20.83 -10.01 -19.39
N ALA A 203 22.11 -9.75 -19.12
CA ALA A 203 23.02 -9.27 -20.15
C ALA A 203 23.07 -10.26 -21.34
N LYS A 204 23.30 -9.80 -22.58
CA LYS A 204 23.38 -10.70 -23.75
C LYS A 204 24.75 -11.36 -23.97
N ILE A 205 25.83 -10.82 -23.38
CA ILE A 205 27.20 -11.26 -23.61
C ILE A 205 27.78 -11.75 -22.29
N ASN A 206 28.22 -13.02 -22.23
CA ASN A 206 28.82 -13.64 -21.03
C ASN A 206 28.04 -13.32 -19.75
N PHE A 207 26.75 -13.64 -19.80
CA PHE A 207 25.77 -13.27 -18.78
C PHE A 207 25.89 -14.06 -17.49
N THR A 208 26.69 -15.14 -17.50
CA THR A 208 27.04 -15.93 -16.34
C THR A 208 28.32 -15.40 -15.69
N LYS A 209 28.33 -15.35 -14.37
CA LYS A 209 29.48 -14.92 -13.58
C LYS A 209 29.74 -15.85 -12.41
N PRO A 210 31.00 -16.24 -12.14
CA PRO A 210 31.37 -16.90 -10.89
C PRO A 210 30.90 -16.10 -9.69
N CYS A 211 30.49 -16.78 -8.64
CA CYS A 211 29.94 -16.14 -7.45
C CYS A 211 30.97 -15.33 -6.65
N SER A 212 32.25 -15.49 -6.94
CA SER A 212 33.36 -14.69 -6.38
C SER A 212 33.56 -13.35 -7.09
N ASP A 213 32.97 -13.14 -8.28
CA ASP A 213 33.22 -11.94 -9.08
C ASP A 213 32.54 -10.71 -8.48
N TYR A 214 33.22 -9.57 -8.59
CA TYR A 214 32.71 -8.24 -8.23
C TYR A 214 32.39 -7.39 -9.48
N TYR A 215 32.74 -7.89 -10.67
CA TYR A 215 32.66 -7.16 -11.94
C TYR A 215 31.87 -7.93 -13.00
N ALA A 216 31.00 -7.20 -13.69
CA ALA A 216 30.09 -7.74 -14.71
C ALA A 216 30.76 -7.78 -16.10
N ALA A 217 30.95 -6.63 -16.74
CA ALA A 217 31.48 -6.58 -18.10
C ALA A 217 32.55 -5.49 -18.23
N PRO A 218 33.55 -5.69 -19.10
CA PRO A 218 34.45 -4.61 -19.48
C PRO A 218 33.69 -3.55 -20.29
N LEU A 219 34.08 -2.30 -20.11
CA LEU A 219 33.50 -1.13 -20.75
C LEU A 219 34.44 -0.60 -21.85
N SER A 220 33.89 0.20 -22.77
CA SER A 220 34.65 0.75 -23.91
C SER A 220 35.76 1.71 -23.51
N ASP A 221 35.68 2.28 -22.31
CA ASP A 221 36.70 3.15 -21.71
C ASP A 221 37.82 2.37 -20.99
N GLY A 222 37.80 1.03 -21.06
CA GLY A 222 38.78 0.16 -20.42
C GLY A 222 38.51 -0.11 -18.93
N THR A 223 37.43 0.44 -18.37
CA THR A 223 36.98 0.15 -17.01
C THR A 223 36.02 -1.06 -16.99
N TRP A 224 35.42 -1.34 -15.83
CA TRP A 224 34.50 -2.47 -15.64
C TRP A 224 33.23 -2.03 -14.94
N SER A 225 32.10 -2.58 -15.37
CA SER A 225 30.86 -2.48 -14.61
C SER A 225 30.95 -3.33 -13.33
N ARG A 226 30.41 -2.81 -12.23
CA ARG A 226 30.44 -3.40 -10.90
C ARG A 226 29.13 -4.09 -10.59
N LEU A 227 29.21 -5.28 -10.01
CA LEU A 227 28.04 -6.04 -9.60
C LEU A 227 27.53 -5.54 -8.25
N GLY A 228 26.25 -5.19 -8.17
CA GLY A 228 25.56 -4.86 -6.93
C GLY A 228 24.18 -5.48 -6.92
N LEU A 229 23.24 -4.77 -6.29
CA LEU A 229 21.83 -5.12 -6.22
C LEU A 229 20.98 -3.97 -6.77
N VAL A 230 19.86 -4.31 -7.39
CA VAL A 230 18.74 -3.38 -7.58
C VAL A 230 17.85 -3.50 -6.36
N CYS A 231 17.66 -2.38 -5.65
CA CYS A 231 16.87 -2.31 -4.43
C CYS A 231 15.55 -1.60 -4.73
N VAL A 232 14.45 -2.26 -4.40
CA VAL A 232 13.09 -1.83 -4.72
C VAL A 232 12.37 -1.50 -3.42
N GLU A 233 11.87 -0.28 -3.31
CA GLU A 233 11.07 0.12 -2.17
C GLU A 233 9.84 -0.78 -2.04
N GLN A 234 9.55 -1.19 -0.82
CA GLN A 234 8.40 -1.99 -0.45
C GLN A 234 7.37 -1.12 0.26
N PRO A 235 6.08 -1.47 0.18
CA PRO A 235 5.07 -0.79 0.97
C PRO A 235 5.42 -0.91 2.45
N PRO A 236 5.29 0.17 3.24
CA PRO A 236 5.53 0.10 4.67
C PRO A 236 4.59 -0.94 5.29
N PRO A 237 5.02 -1.65 6.35
CA PRO A 237 4.15 -2.58 7.03
C PRO A 237 2.89 -1.85 7.52
N PRO A 238 1.71 -2.50 7.49
CA PRO A 238 0.49 -1.87 7.97
C PRO A 238 0.60 -1.46 9.45
N LYS A 239 0.04 -0.29 9.76
CA LYS A 239 -0.09 0.24 11.12
C LYS A 239 -1.42 -0.19 11.74
N TYR A 240 -1.48 -0.31 13.06
CA TYR A 240 -2.69 -0.76 13.72
C TYR A 240 -3.71 0.36 13.99
N ILE A 241 -5.00 0.02 13.85
CA ILE A 241 -6.13 0.80 14.37
C ILE A 241 -6.95 -0.10 15.30
N PHE A 242 -7.44 0.44 16.41
CA PHE A 242 -8.46 -0.20 17.23
C PHE A 242 -9.48 0.81 17.76
N VAL A 243 -10.61 0.32 18.23
CA VAL A 243 -11.71 1.15 18.74
C VAL A 243 -11.96 0.78 20.19
N THR A 244 -11.94 1.72 21.12
CA THR A 244 -12.05 1.38 22.55
C THR A 244 -13.44 0.82 22.88
N SER A 245 -14.49 1.36 22.26
CA SER A 245 -15.88 0.95 22.48
C SER A 245 -16.20 -0.44 21.93
N SER A 246 -15.36 -1.03 21.06
CA SER A 246 -15.55 -2.41 20.58
C SER A 246 -15.36 -3.44 21.69
N ASN A 247 -14.60 -3.08 22.73
CA ASN A 247 -14.24 -3.94 23.86
C ASN A 247 -15.03 -3.60 25.13
N GLY A 248 -16.14 -2.86 25.00
CA GLY A 248 -16.98 -2.45 26.12
C GLY A 248 -16.43 -1.26 26.93
N GLU A 249 -15.32 -0.65 26.49
CA GLU A 249 -14.72 0.54 27.11
C GLU A 249 -15.25 1.81 26.45
N TYR A 250 -16.33 2.36 27.01
CA TYR A 250 -17.00 3.57 26.53
C TYR A 250 -16.84 4.74 27.50
N HIS A 251 -16.81 5.94 26.95
CA HIS A 251 -16.46 7.15 27.68
C HIS A 251 -17.25 8.36 27.14
N ASN A 252 -17.55 9.30 28.03
CA ASN A 252 -18.07 10.60 27.64
C ASN A 252 -16.99 11.45 26.94
N ALA A 253 -17.30 12.67 26.52
CA ALA A 253 -16.35 13.48 25.74
C ALA A 253 -15.22 14.12 26.56
N ASN A 254 -15.21 14.01 27.89
CA ASN A 254 -14.20 14.62 28.75
C ASN A 254 -12.96 13.73 28.89
N PHE A 255 -12.06 13.79 27.92
CA PHE A 255 -10.80 13.05 27.96
C PHE A 255 -9.67 13.84 28.65
N GLY A 256 -9.94 15.03 29.20
CA GLY A 256 -8.88 15.93 29.70
C GLY A 256 -8.08 16.57 28.57
N GLY A 257 -8.69 16.75 27.40
CA GLY A 257 -8.06 17.28 26.20
C GLY A 257 -7.44 16.24 25.29
N ILE A 258 -6.84 16.71 24.18
CA ILE A 258 -6.19 15.84 23.18
C ILE A 258 -5.11 14.94 23.80
N ALA A 259 -4.27 15.50 24.68
CA ALA A 259 -3.23 14.72 25.35
C ALA A 259 -3.80 13.62 26.25
N GLY A 260 -4.92 13.88 26.93
CA GLY A 260 -5.60 12.87 27.74
C GLY A 260 -6.33 11.82 26.91
N ALA A 261 -6.86 12.18 25.72
CA ALA A 261 -7.39 11.23 24.76
C ALA A 261 -6.30 10.28 24.21
N ASP A 262 -5.10 10.80 23.94
CA ASP A 262 -3.96 9.97 23.54
C ASP A 262 -3.51 9.06 24.68
N ALA A 263 -3.41 9.58 25.91
CA ALA A 263 -3.09 8.77 27.08
C ALA A 263 -4.12 7.65 27.30
N TYR A 264 -5.41 7.95 27.05
CA TYR A 264 -6.46 6.94 27.06
C TYR A 264 -6.19 5.86 26.01
N CYS A 265 -5.94 6.21 24.76
CA CYS A 265 -5.56 5.25 23.72
C CYS A 265 -4.33 4.41 24.09
N GLN A 266 -3.26 5.05 24.55
CA GLN A 266 -2.03 4.38 24.96
C GLN A 266 -2.24 3.38 26.11
N SER A 267 -3.18 3.66 27.02
CA SER A 267 -3.53 2.77 28.15
C SER A 267 -4.45 1.60 27.77
N ARG A 268 -5.07 1.63 26.58
CA ARG A 268 -6.08 0.66 26.13
C ARG A 268 -5.62 -0.19 24.94
N ILE A 269 -4.31 -0.26 24.72
CA ILE A 269 -3.72 -1.07 23.66
C ILE A 269 -4.15 -2.54 23.84
N PRO A 270 -4.78 -3.16 22.82
CA PRO A 270 -5.12 -4.57 22.84
C PRO A 270 -3.90 -5.47 23.07
N SER A 271 -4.06 -6.53 23.86
CA SER A 271 -2.95 -7.44 24.20
C SER A 271 -2.39 -8.23 23.02
N ASN A 272 -3.09 -8.24 21.89
CA ASN A 272 -2.73 -8.98 20.67
C ASN A 272 -1.93 -8.14 19.67
N ILE A 273 -1.62 -6.88 19.97
CA ILE A 273 -0.77 -6.01 19.15
C ILE A 273 0.43 -5.49 19.95
N PRO A 274 1.50 -5.00 19.30
CA PRO A 274 2.69 -4.51 20.00
C PRO A 274 2.38 -3.32 20.94
N ASN A 275 2.68 -3.48 22.22
CA ASN A 275 2.42 -2.45 23.26
C ASN A 275 3.55 -1.42 23.43
N ASN A 276 4.64 -1.54 22.67
CA ASN A 276 5.77 -0.62 22.67
C ASN A 276 5.68 0.47 21.59
N ARG A 277 4.51 0.60 20.95
CA ARG A 277 4.23 1.61 19.92
C ARG A 277 3.41 2.76 20.51
N ILE A 278 3.39 3.88 19.78
CA ILE A 278 2.64 5.08 20.17
C ILE A 278 1.26 5.00 19.50
N TYR A 279 0.20 5.15 20.30
CA TYR A 279 -1.18 5.18 19.83
C TYR A 279 -1.85 6.48 20.23
N LYS A 280 -2.46 7.16 19.25
CA LYS A 280 -3.12 8.45 19.42
C LYS A 280 -4.56 8.39 18.99
N ALA A 281 -5.39 9.26 19.57
CA ALA A 281 -6.81 9.31 19.27
C ALA A 281 -7.10 10.03 17.94
N MET A 282 -7.87 9.39 17.04
CA MET A 282 -8.44 10.05 15.86
C MET A 282 -9.58 10.97 16.29
N LEU A 283 -9.20 12.16 16.76
CA LEU A 283 -10.06 13.14 17.41
C LEU A 283 -9.53 14.53 17.02
N VAL A 284 -10.38 15.51 16.73
CA VAL A 284 -9.89 16.89 16.45
C VAL A 284 -10.50 17.89 17.42
N ASP A 285 -9.79 18.97 17.70
CA ASP A 285 -10.31 20.09 18.49
C ASP A 285 -10.28 21.43 17.74
N GLY A 286 -9.63 21.48 16.57
CA GLY A 286 -9.47 22.69 15.76
C GLY A 286 -8.36 23.62 16.23
N ILE A 287 -7.60 23.26 17.27
CA ILE A 287 -6.54 24.10 17.86
C ILE A 287 -5.26 23.31 18.11
N ASN A 288 -5.33 22.22 18.86
CA ASN A 288 -4.18 21.37 19.18
C ASN A 288 -4.03 20.24 18.16
N ARG A 289 -5.14 19.69 17.66
CA ARG A 289 -5.16 18.66 16.62
C ARG A 289 -6.14 19.02 15.51
N ILE A 290 -5.61 19.06 14.28
CA ILE A 290 -6.29 19.47 13.05
C ILE A 290 -5.84 18.50 11.94
N ALA A 291 -6.78 17.81 11.29
CA ALA A 291 -6.44 16.94 10.16
C ALA A 291 -6.11 17.78 8.91
N THR A 292 -6.94 18.77 8.61
CA THR A 292 -6.82 19.72 7.51
C THR A 292 -7.79 20.89 7.73
N THR A 293 -7.54 22.02 7.09
CA THR A 293 -8.50 23.14 7.02
C THR A 293 -9.14 23.29 5.65
N VAL A 294 -8.84 22.40 4.69
CA VAL A 294 -9.24 22.56 3.29
C VAL A 294 -9.89 21.31 2.71
N GLY A 295 -9.41 20.11 3.06
CA GLY A 295 -9.99 18.87 2.55
C GLY A 295 -9.07 17.65 2.59
N PRO A 296 -9.58 16.45 2.23
CA PRO A 296 -8.88 15.17 2.40
C PRO A 296 -7.56 15.06 1.63
N ASN A 297 -7.37 15.83 0.56
CA ASN A 297 -6.16 15.76 -0.28
C ASN A 297 -5.18 16.90 -0.01
N SER A 298 -5.23 17.52 1.18
CA SER A 298 -4.38 18.65 1.54
C SER A 298 -3.89 18.59 2.98
N THR A 299 -2.59 18.84 3.17
CA THR A 299 -1.95 19.03 4.49
C THR A 299 -2.05 20.47 5.01
N VAL A 300 -2.75 21.36 4.30
CA VAL A 300 -2.89 22.77 4.72
C VAL A 300 -3.61 22.85 6.07
N GLY A 301 -2.95 23.50 7.03
CA GLY A 301 -3.45 23.65 8.39
C GLY A 301 -3.38 22.37 9.24
N GLN A 302 -2.84 21.27 8.70
CA GLN A 302 -2.66 20.03 9.43
C GLN A 302 -1.74 20.24 10.65
N LYS A 303 -2.18 19.77 11.81
CA LYS A 303 -1.46 19.89 13.08
C LYS A 303 -1.72 18.66 13.93
N ASP A 304 -0.63 18.03 14.38
CA ASP A 304 -0.66 16.86 15.28
C ASP A 304 -1.58 15.72 14.80
N TRP A 305 -1.67 15.53 13.49
CA TRP A 305 -2.56 14.55 12.89
C TRP A 305 -2.04 13.12 13.05
N VAL A 306 -2.97 12.17 13.27
CA VAL A 306 -2.64 10.81 13.72
C VAL A 306 -2.37 9.82 12.59
N PHE A 307 -2.95 10.05 11.42
CA PHE A 307 -2.71 9.17 10.28
C PHE A 307 -1.50 9.64 9.48
N ARG A 308 -0.59 8.71 9.20
CA ARG A 308 0.58 8.97 8.38
C ARG A 308 0.20 9.06 6.90
N PRO A 309 0.88 9.91 6.13
CA PRO A 309 0.82 9.85 4.68
C PRO A 309 1.13 8.46 4.18
N ASN A 310 0.42 8.05 3.13
CA ASN A 310 0.80 6.91 2.31
C ASN A 310 0.90 5.57 3.06
N GLN A 311 0.06 5.37 4.09
CA GLN A 311 0.20 4.29 5.04
C GLN A 311 -1.03 3.38 5.01
N GLN A 312 -0.79 2.07 4.97
CA GLN A 312 -1.84 1.09 5.22
C GLN A 312 -2.14 0.99 6.70
N TYR A 313 -3.42 0.93 7.02
CA TYR A 313 -3.89 0.70 8.38
C TYR A 313 -4.72 -0.57 8.44
N GLN A 314 -4.45 -1.40 9.44
CA GLN A 314 -5.11 -2.68 9.68
C GLN A 314 -5.77 -2.70 11.05
N ARG A 315 -6.88 -3.41 11.18
CA ARG A 315 -7.54 -3.61 12.46
C ARG A 315 -6.68 -4.44 13.39
N ALA A 316 -6.60 -4.02 14.65
CA ALA A 316 -6.02 -4.82 15.71
C ALA A 316 -6.80 -6.11 15.96
N GLU A 317 -8.12 -6.11 15.76
CA GLU A 317 -9.01 -7.24 16.05
C GLU A 317 -8.64 -8.51 15.28
N ASP A 318 -8.44 -8.39 13.96
CA ASP A 318 -8.32 -9.52 13.03
C ASP A 318 -7.27 -9.32 11.93
N GLY A 319 -6.56 -8.20 11.92
CA GLY A 319 -5.56 -7.86 10.90
C GLY A 319 -6.15 -7.44 9.55
N ALA A 320 -7.48 -7.26 9.44
CA ALA A 320 -8.08 -6.81 8.19
C ALA A 320 -7.62 -5.40 7.84
N ILE A 321 -7.20 -5.19 6.58
CA ILE A 321 -6.84 -3.86 6.09
C ILE A 321 -8.08 -2.98 6.06
N VAL A 322 -8.05 -1.88 6.83
CA VAL A 322 -9.11 -0.87 6.90
C VAL A 322 -9.02 0.02 5.67
N MET A 323 -7.86 0.63 5.47
CA MET A 323 -7.64 1.65 4.44
C MET A 323 -6.16 1.83 4.13
N THR A 324 -5.90 2.45 2.99
CA THR A 324 -4.61 3.08 2.68
C THR A 324 -4.83 4.59 2.61
N THR A 325 -4.08 5.37 3.38
CA THR A 325 -4.18 6.83 3.35
C THR A 325 -3.48 7.41 2.13
N ASN A 326 -3.94 8.57 1.66
CA ASN A 326 -3.29 9.35 0.61
C ASN A 326 -2.02 10.06 1.14
N SER A 327 -1.41 10.89 0.28
CA SER A 327 -0.22 11.69 0.62
C SER A 327 -0.42 12.73 1.72
N SER A 328 -1.66 13.04 2.09
CA SER A 328 -1.98 13.93 3.21
C SER A 328 -2.25 13.18 4.52
N GLY A 329 -2.33 11.84 4.48
CA GLY A 329 -2.69 11.03 5.64
C GLY A 329 -4.20 10.91 5.86
N MET A 330 -5.01 11.04 4.81
CA MET A 330 -6.48 10.92 4.88
C MET A 330 -7.03 9.97 3.81
N PHE A 331 -8.31 9.64 3.91
CA PHE A 331 -9.05 8.89 2.90
C PHE A 331 -10.12 9.79 2.26
N ASP A 332 -10.14 9.89 0.93
CA ASP A 332 -11.12 10.70 0.22
C ASP A 332 -12.38 9.88 -0.08
N PHE A 333 -13.50 10.22 0.58
CA PHE A 333 -14.81 9.57 0.38
C PHE A 333 -15.57 10.09 -0.85
N SER A 334 -14.97 10.94 -1.69
CA SER A 334 -15.60 11.40 -2.93
C SER A 334 -15.88 10.24 -3.91
N ASN A 335 -16.82 10.45 -4.82
CA ASN A 335 -17.21 9.47 -5.85
C ASN A 335 -17.61 8.09 -5.27
N ASP A 336 -18.34 8.09 -4.16
CA ASP A 336 -18.81 6.88 -3.45
C ASP A 336 -17.68 5.92 -3.00
N ALA A 337 -16.45 6.44 -2.85
CA ALA A 337 -15.32 5.68 -2.33
C ALA A 337 -15.61 5.19 -0.89
N ARG A 338 -15.12 3.99 -0.59
CA ARG A 338 -15.34 3.32 0.70
C ARG A 338 -14.04 2.75 1.24
N LEU A 339 -13.94 2.71 2.56
CA LEU A 339 -12.90 1.92 3.23
C LEU A 339 -13.06 0.45 2.84
N GLN A 340 -11.96 -0.30 2.88
CA GLN A 340 -11.97 -1.73 2.59
C GLN A 340 -12.69 -2.49 3.69
N ASN A 341 -12.44 -2.10 4.93
CA ASN A 341 -13.06 -2.65 6.12
C ASN A 341 -13.33 -1.51 7.12
N PRO A 342 -14.34 -1.65 7.99
CA PRO A 342 -14.59 -0.68 9.06
C PRO A 342 -13.49 -0.73 10.12
N PHE A 343 -13.42 0.26 11.01
CA PHE A 343 -12.44 0.30 12.11
C PHE A 343 -12.61 -0.86 13.11
N THR A 344 -13.80 -1.48 13.17
CA THR A 344 -14.11 -2.64 14.01
C THR A 344 -15.25 -3.45 13.37
N SER A 345 -15.29 -4.76 13.62
CA SER A 345 -16.42 -5.60 13.19
C SER A 345 -17.64 -5.46 14.10
N ASN A 346 -17.44 -4.95 15.33
CA ASN A 346 -18.50 -4.80 16.33
C ASN A 346 -19.52 -3.70 15.94
N PRO A 347 -20.79 -4.04 15.64
CA PRO A 347 -21.81 -3.08 15.21
C PRO A 347 -22.29 -2.14 16.33
N ARG A 348 -21.86 -2.36 17.57
CA ARG A 348 -22.19 -1.53 18.73
C ARG A 348 -21.12 -0.47 19.02
N ALA A 349 -20.14 -0.31 18.15
CA ALA A 349 -19.02 0.59 18.38
C ALA A 349 -19.18 1.90 17.58
N ALA A 350 -19.13 3.01 18.31
CA ALA A 350 -19.05 4.37 17.76
C ALA A 350 -17.88 5.11 18.43
N HIS A 351 -17.53 6.28 17.90
CA HIS A 351 -16.44 7.08 18.44
C HIS A 351 -16.70 8.57 18.32
N TRP A 352 -16.18 9.32 19.29
CA TRP A 352 -16.08 10.77 19.18
C TRP A 352 -15.08 11.16 18.09
N SER A 353 -15.42 12.15 17.27
CA SER A 353 -14.54 12.63 16.19
C SER A 353 -14.43 14.15 16.16
N SER A 354 -15.57 14.84 16.10
CA SER A 354 -15.65 16.26 15.67
C SER A 354 -15.07 16.54 14.28
N ILE A 355 -15.09 15.54 13.39
CA ILE A 355 -14.50 15.58 12.06
C ILE A 355 -15.63 15.54 11.01
N ASN A 356 -15.61 16.45 10.04
CA ASN A 356 -16.47 16.43 8.86
C ASN A 356 -16.04 15.35 7.84
N ILE A 357 -16.90 15.03 6.88
CA ILE A 357 -16.57 14.11 5.76
C ILE A 357 -15.30 14.52 4.98
N ASP A 358 -15.00 15.81 4.90
CA ASP A 358 -13.82 16.35 4.24
C ASP A 358 -12.59 16.45 5.17
N TRP A 359 -12.66 15.81 6.33
CA TRP A 359 -11.65 15.81 7.39
C TRP A 359 -11.44 17.15 8.11
N THR A 360 -12.19 18.20 7.79
CA THR A 360 -12.12 19.47 8.54
C THR A 360 -12.75 19.34 9.92
N THR A 361 -12.33 20.17 10.87
CA THR A 361 -12.98 20.23 12.18
C THR A 361 -14.40 20.76 12.06
N TRP A 362 -15.37 20.04 12.62
CA TRP A 362 -16.76 20.49 12.62
C TRP A 362 -16.93 21.72 13.53
N ALA A 363 -17.54 22.75 12.96
CA ALA A 363 -17.72 24.03 13.59
C ALA A 363 -19.11 24.60 13.26
N VAL A 364 -19.68 25.33 14.22
CA VAL A 364 -20.93 26.09 14.03
C VAL A 364 -20.59 27.56 14.18
N ASN A 365 -20.90 28.35 13.15
CA ASN A 365 -20.53 29.77 13.05
C ASN A 365 -19.02 30.00 13.25
N GLY A 366 -18.18 29.11 12.70
CA GLY A 366 -16.72 29.19 12.79
C GLY A 366 -16.13 28.77 14.15
N ILE A 367 -16.96 28.34 15.11
CA ILE A 367 -16.50 27.88 16.43
C ILE A 367 -16.52 26.35 16.46
N PRO A 368 -15.36 25.68 16.66
CA PRO A 368 -15.29 24.23 16.83
C PRO A 368 -16.24 23.72 17.91
N LYS A 369 -16.90 22.60 17.62
CA LYS A 369 -17.83 21.94 18.55
C LYS A 369 -17.26 20.60 18.98
N THR A 370 -16.39 20.69 19.98
CA THR A 370 -15.45 19.64 20.38
C THR A 370 -15.50 19.41 21.89
N CYS A 371 -16.64 19.67 22.54
CA CYS A 371 -16.79 19.55 23.99
C CYS A 371 -15.70 20.32 24.77
N ASP A 372 -15.55 21.61 24.42
CA ASP A 372 -14.50 22.49 24.94
C ASP A 372 -13.10 21.92 24.79
N SER A 373 -12.77 21.46 23.58
CA SER A 373 -11.52 20.74 23.30
C SER A 373 -11.37 19.49 24.18
N TRP A 374 -12.47 18.76 24.37
CA TRP A 374 -12.54 17.47 25.05
C TRP A 374 -12.22 17.53 26.55
N THR A 375 -12.58 18.64 27.20
CA THR A 375 -12.37 18.85 28.65
C THR A 375 -13.67 18.94 29.46
N THR A 376 -14.84 18.83 28.80
CA THR A 376 -16.13 18.90 29.48
C THR A 376 -17.00 17.69 29.22
N SER A 377 -17.80 17.32 30.22
CA SER A 377 -18.87 16.33 30.14
C SER A 377 -20.23 16.98 30.42
N GLU A 378 -20.36 18.27 30.11
CA GLU A 378 -21.63 18.99 30.24
C GLU A 378 -22.69 18.44 29.29
N TRP A 379 -23.94 18.38 29.75
CA TRP A 379 -25.04 17.85 28.95
C TRP A 379 -25.54 18.87 27.90
N ILE A 380 -25.80 20.12 28.31
CA ILE A 380 -26.27 21.20 27.44
C ILE A 380 -25.64 22.50 27.94
N PRO A 381 -25.15 23.42 27.07
CA PRO A 381 -25.29 23.44 25.60
C PRO A 381 -24.10 22.82 24.85
N LYS A 382 -23.22 22.08 25.53
CA LYS A 382 -22.01 21.52 24.92
C LYS A 382 -22.33 20.20 24.22
N TYR A 383 -21.93 20.10 22.96
CA TYR A 383 -22.07 18.90 22.15
C TYR A 383 -20.90 18.77 21.17
N ALA A 384 -20.71 17.56 20.68
CA ALA A 384 -19.74 17.22 19.63
C ALA A 384 -20.38 16.23 18.66
N ILE A 385 -19.66 15.88 17.60
CA ILE A 385 -20.11 14.87 16.62
C ILE A 385 -19.34 13.57 16.74
N TYR A 386 -19.97 12.49 16.27
CA TYR A 386 -19.45 11.14 16.33
C TYR A 386 -19.50 10.43 14.98
N GLY A 387 -18.64 9.43 14.83
CA GLY A 387 -18.63 8.48 13.73
C GLY A 387 -19.08 7.08 14.17
N MET A 388 -19.60 6.30 13.23
CA MET A 388 -19.98 4.89 13.43
C MET A 388 -18.82 4.00 13.00
N SER A 389 -18.20 3.30 13.96
CA SER A 389 -16.93 2.60 13.74
C SER A 389 -17.05 1.31 12.93
N ASP A 390 -18.28 0.82 12.73
CA ASP A 390 -18.64 -0.38 11.97
C ASP A 390 -19.00 -0.09 10.50
N GLN A 391 -18.97 1.19 10.09
CA GLN A 391 -19.28 1.61 8.73
C GLN A 391 -18.02 1.73 7.86
N VAL A 392 -18.19 1.61 6.54
CA VAL A 392 -17.10 1.75 5.54
C VAL A 392 -17.22 3.00 4.69
N ASN A 393 -18.26 3.78 4.87
CA ASN A 393 -18.51 5.02 4.13
C ASN A 393 -18.30 6.23 5.04
N GLU A 394 -18.68 7.42 4.58
CA GLU A 394 -18.50 8.68 5.31
C GLU A 394 -19.10 8.71 6.73
N ASN A 395 -20.05 7.80 7.04
CA ASN A 395 -20.62 7.68 8.38
C ASN A 395 -19.57 7.30 9.43
N ILE A 396 -18.40 6.80 9.00
CA ILE A 396 -17.28 6.53 9.88
C ILE A 396 -16.67 7.81 10.44
N LEU A 397 -16.77 8.96 9.78
CA LEU A 397 -16.28 10.25 10.29
C LEU A 397 -17.38 11.06 10.96
N THR A 398 -18.54 11.15 10.29
CA THR A 398 -19.73 11.86 10.77
C THR A 398 -20.96 11.04 10.44
N ALA A 399 -21.71 10.59 11.45
CA ALA A 399 -22.98 9.91 11.20
C ALA A 399 -23.96 10.81 10.41
N LYS A 400 -24.84 10.24 9.58
CA LYS A 400 -25.84 11.04 8.83
C LYS A 400 -27.10 11.41 9.61
N ILE A 401 -27.41 10.71 10.71
CA ILE A 401 -28.65 10.88 11.48
C ILE A 401 -28.31 11.27 12.92
N ASN A 402 -28.81 12.42 13.40
CA ASN A 402 -28.62 12.91 14.77
C ASN A 402 -27.17 12.80 15.25
N PHE A 403 -26.25 13.28 14.42
CA PHE A 403 -24.81 13.07 14.55
C PHE A 403 -24.15 13.90 15.65
N THR A 404 -24.91 14.79 16.30
CA THR A 404 -24.49 15.54 17.47
C THR A 404 -24.92 14.86 18.75
N LYS A 405 -24.04 14.83 19.74
CA LYS A 405 -24.33 14.33 21.09
C LYS A 405 -23.86 15.29 22.18
N PRO A 406 -24.66 15.46 23.25
CA PRO A 406 -24.20 16.03 24.50
C PRO A 406 -22.85 15.47 24.94
N CYS A 407 -21.99 16.32 25.51
CA CYS A 407 -20.67 15.88 25.95
C CYS A 407 -20.71 14.90 27.12
N SER A 408 -21.83 14.84 27.85
CA SER A 408 -22.11 13.85 28.91
C SER A 408 -22.46 12.46 28.39
N ASP A 409 -22.81 12.30 27.12
CA ASP A 409 -23.36 11.04 26.61
C ASP A 409 -22.31 9.95 26.44
N TYR A 410 -22.75 8.71 26.64
CA TYR A 410 -21.97 7.49 26.42
C TYR A 410 -22.49 6.68 25.21
N HIS A 411 -23.62 7.09 24.63
CA HIS A 411 -24.31 6.35 23.58
C HIS A 411 -24.51 7.21 22.32
N ALA A 412 -24.22 6.60 21.18
CA ALA A 412 -24.32 7.19 19.85
C ALA A 412 -25.73 7.01 19.28
N ALA A 413 -25.99 5.92 18.56
CA ALA A 413 -27.28 5.66 17.94
C ALA A 413 -27.96 4.43 18.55
N PRO A 414 -29.31 4.41 18.62
CA PRO A 414 -30.03 3.18 18.90
C PRO A 414 -29.87 2.21 17.74
N LEU A 415 -29.85 0.92 18.07
CA LEU A 415 -29.79 -0.19 17.13
C LEU A 415 -31.18 -0.79 16.95
N GLY A 416 -31.40 -1.49 15.82
CA GLY A 416 -32.70 -2.10 15.49
C GLY A 416 -33.16 -3.19 16.44
N ASP A 417 -32.29 -3.65 17.34
CA ASP A 417 -32.55 -4.65 18.38
C ASP A 417 -32.89 -4.03 19.76
N GLY A 418 -33.03 -2.70 19.83
CA GLY A 418 -33.32 -1.97 21.08
C GLY A 418 -32.08 -1.70 21.94
N THR A 419 -30.88 -2.11 21.50
CA THR A 419 -29.62 -1.73 22.15
C THR A 419 -29.07 -0.42 21.57
N TRP A 420 -27.91 0.01 22.07
CA TRP A 420 -27.25 1.24 21.64
C TRP A 420 -25.81 0.98 21.23
N SER A 421 -25.33 1.78 20.28
CA SER A 421 -23.91 1.92 20.00
C SER A 421 -23.23 2.78 21.07
N ASN A 422 -22.04 2.38 21.50
CA ASN A 422 -21.31 3.01 22.59
C ASN A 422 -20.20 3.93 22.05
N LEU A 423 -20.04 5.09 22.69
CA LEU A 423 -19.04 6.08 22.31
C LEU A 423 -17.69 5.78 22.97
N GLY A 424 -16.64 5.70 22.16
CA GLY A 424 -15.26 5.57 22.60
C GLY A 424 -14.34 6.41 21.73
N LEU A 425 -13.10 5.93 21.54
CA LEU A 425 -12.12 6.51 20.64
C LEU A 425 -11.70 5.52 19.57
N VAL A 426 -11.36 6.03 18.40
CA VAL A 426 -10.53 5.31 17.42
C VAL A 426 -9.08 5.64 17.75
N CYS A 427 -8.30 4.61 18.06
CA CYS A 427 -6.90 4.72 18.43
C CYS A 427 -6.04 4.21 17.28
N VAL A 428 -5.09 5.04 16.87
CA VAL A 428 -4.30 4.87 15.65
C VAL A 428 -2.83 4.82 16.03
N GLU A 429 -2.12 3.81 15.53
CA GLU A 429 -0.66 3.75 15.63
C GLU A 429 -0.04 4.89 14.79
N GLU A 430 0.86 5.66 15.42
CA GLU A 430 1.58 6.76 14.77
C GLU A 430 2.78 6.28 13.95
#